data_AF-A0A3D5DDY6-F1
#
_entry.id   AF-A0A3D5DDY6-F1
#
_cell.length_a   1.000
_cell.length_b   1.000
_cell.length_c   1.000
_cell.angle_alpha   90.00
_cell.angle_beta   90.00
_cell.angle_gamma   90.00
#
_symmetry.space_group_name_H-M   'P 1'
#
loop_
_entity.id
_entity.type
_entity.pdbx_description
1 polymer ?
#
loop_
_entity_poly.entity_id
_entity_poly.type
_entity_poly.pdbx_seq_one_letter_code
_entity_poly.pdbx_strand_id
1 'polypeptide(L)'
;GEGAGRLAMRRIARGTELGAKQQAGPIHDALVICAVLDPSVLQDVQHTPLDVIVNPGGKDDGQTVADLRPGDWAKNPPNAYVALSADREKFVRMLGEILALG
;
A
#
# COMPACT_ATOMS: atom_id res chain seq x y z
N GLY A 1 -12.73 16.97 -12.66
CA GLY A 1 -12.01 15.75 -12.22
C GLY A 1 -11.51 14.88 -13.35
N GLU A 2 -12.17 14.83 -14.52
CA GLU A 2 -11.79 13.95 -15.66
C GLU A 2 -10.31 13.98 -16.07
N GLY A 3 -9.66 15.15 -16.08
CA GLY A 3 -8.25 15.28 -16.48
C GLY A 3 -7.26 14.62 -15.52
N ALA A 4 -7.53 14.71 -14.20
CA ALA A 4 -6.72 14.08 -13.17
C ALA A 4 -6.92 12.55 -13.18
N GLY A 5 -8.17 12.10 -13.38
CA GLY A 5 -8.52 10.70 -13.64
C GLY A 5 -7.75 10.11 -14.82
N ARG A 6 -7.75 10.80 -15.96
CA ARG A 6 -7.01 10.39 -17.15
C ARG A 6 -5.51 10.33 -16.90
N LEU A 7 -4.94 11.26 -16.13
CA LEU A 7 -3.50 11.26 -15.82
C LEU A 7 -3.10 10.12 -14.88
N ALA A 8 -3.89 9.86 -13.83
CA ALA A 8 -3.66 8.74 -12.91
C ALA A 8 -3.77 7.39 -13.63
N MET A 9 -4.82 7.21 -14.43
CA MET A 9 -5.01 6.01 -15.25
C MET A 9 -3.91 5.85 -16.30
N ARG A 10 -3.44 6.95 -16.90
CA ARG A 10 -2.28 6.92 -17.81
C ARG A 10 -0.99 6.53 -17.11
N ARG A 11 -0.78 6.90 -15.84
CA ARG A 11 0.40 6.44 -15.07
C ARG A 11 0.36 4.94 -14.80
N ILE A 12 -0.84 4.39 -14.57
CA ILE A 12 -1.07 2.95 -14.40
C ILE A 12 -0.88 2.21 -15.74
N ALA A 13 -1.49 2.71 -16.83
CA ALA A 13 -1.43 2.10 -18.16
C ALA A 13 -0.03 2.18 -18.80
N ARG A 14 0.65 3.33 -18.71
CA ARG A 14 2.00 3.54 -19.28
C ARG A 14 3.04 2.61 -18.66
N GLY A 15 2.90 2.25 -17.39
CA GLY A 15 3.75 1.24 -16.76
C GLY A 15 3.58 -0.15 -17.38
N THR A 16 2.42 -0.43 -17.98
CA THR A 16 2.08 -1.72 -18.58
C THR A 16 2.54 -1.80 -20.05
N GLU A 17 2.40 -0.71 -20.82
CA GLU A 17 2.73 -0.64 -22.25
C GLU A 17 4.23 -0.61 -22.57
N LEU A 18 5.07 -0.09 -21.66
CA LEU A 18 6.53 0.02 -21.87
C LEU A 18 7.30 -1.26 -21.54
N GLY A 19 6.63 -2.40 -21.37
CA GLY A 19 7.27 -3.66 -20.98
C GLY A 19 7.92 -3.63 -19.59
N ALA A 20 7.63 -2.61 -18.79
CA ALA A 20 8.16 -2.49 -17.45
C ALA A 20 7.49 -3.53 -16.56
N LYS A 21 8.27 -4.47 -16.04
CA LYS A 21 7.82 -5.37 -14.96
C LYS A 21 7.35 -4.61 -13.70
N GLN A 22 7.59 -3.29 -13.56
CA GLN A 22 7.50 -2.57 -12.28
C GLN A 22 7.41 -1.01 -12.34
N GLN A 23 7.12 -0.34 -13.47
CA GLN A 23 7.15 1.15 -13.51
C GLN A 23 5.83 1.83 -13.92
N ALA A 24 4.70 1.30 -13.46
CA ALA A 24 3.60 2.20 -13.13
C ALA A 24 3.95 2.79 -11.76
N GLY A 25 4.18 4.10 -11.67
CA GLY A 25 4.48 4.76 -10.39
C GLY A 25 3.37 4.41 -9.37
N PRO A 26 3.67 3.68 -8.29
CA PRO A 26 2.64 3.29 -7.34
C PRO A 26 2.05 4.55 -6.70
N ILE A 27 0.71 4.64 -6.67
CA ILE A 27 0.02 5.78 -6.04
C ILE A 27 -0.28 5.37 -4.59
N HIS A 28 0.77 5.29 -3.77
CA HIS A 28 0.72 4.78 -2.39
C HIS A 28 -0.38 5.47 -1.56
N ASP A 29 -0.40 6.80 -1.56
CA ASP A 29 -1.35 7.59 -0.74
C ASP A 29 -2.81 7.35 -1.16
N ALA A 30 -3.07 7.20 -2.47
CA ALA A 30 -4.43 6.94 -2.94
C ALA A 30 -4.94 5.57 -2.46
N LEU A 31 -4.06 4.57 -2.36
CA LEU A 31 -4.41 3.27 -1.80
C LEU A 31 -4.76 3.39 -0.31
N VAL A 32 -4.03 4.23 0.45
CA VAL A 32 -4.34 4.49 1.86
C VAL A 32 -5.75 5.08 2.01
N ILE A 33 -6.11 6.08 1.19
CA ILE A 33 -7.46 6.66 1.23
C ILE A 33 -8.52 5.63 0.84
N CYS A 34 -8.25 4.82 -0.20
CA CYS A 34 -9.17 3.73 -0.57
C CYS A 34 -9.34 2.73 0.57
N ALA A 35 -8.28 2.39 1.30
CA ALA A 35 -8.34 1.47 2.43
C ALA A 35 -9.13 2.04 3.63
N VAL A 36 -9.14 3.37 3.81
CA VAL A 36 -9.99 4.03 4.81
C VAL A 36 -11.47 3.96 4.40
N LEU A 37 -11.78 4.11 3.11
CA LEU A 37 -13.16 4.04 2.60
C LEU A 37 -13.69 2.61 2.59
N ASP A 38 -12.87 1.65 2.17
CA ASP A 38 -13.19 0.23 2.14
C ASP A 38 -11.92 -0.60 2.43
N PRO A 39 -11.76 -1.09 3.67
CA PRO A 39 -10.56 -1.84 4.09
C PRO A 39 -10.31 -3.11 3.28
N SER A 40 -11.32 -3.69 2.63
CA SER A 40 -11.17 -4.93 1.86
C SER A 40 -10.45 -4.74 0.52
N VAL A 41 -10.03 -3.50 0.19
CA VAL A 41 -9.04 -3.27 -0.87
C VAL A 41 -7.64 -3.78 -0.47
N LEU A 42 -7.34 -3.89 0.83
CA LEU A 42 -6.10 -4.50 1.33
C LEU A 42 -6.27 -6.02 1.43
N GLN A 43 -5.23 -6.76 1.07
CA GLN A 43 -5.20 -8.23 1.06
C GLN A 43 -3.95 -8.73 1.81
N ASP A 44 -4.00 -9.97 2.30
CA ASP A 44 -2.93 -10.55 3.13
C ASP A 44 -2.51 -9.61 4.27
N VAL A 45 -3.50 -9.25 5.10
CA VAL A 45 -3.33 -8.35 6.23
C VAL A 45 -2.98 -9.16 7.47
N GLN A 46 -1.80 -8.93 8.00
CA GLN A 46 -1.29 -9.63 9.19
C GLN A 46 -1.27 -8.71 10.39
N HIS A 47 -1.87 -9.14 11.50
CA HIS A 47 -1.76 -8.45 12.78
C HIS A 47 -0.50 -8.95 13.49
N THR A 48 0.54 -8.12 13.51
CA THR A 48 1.89 -8.51 13.89
C THR A 48 2.53 -7.48 14.81
N PRO A 49 3.53 -7.87 15.62
CA PRO A 49 4.41 -6.92 16.27
C PRO A 49 5.23 -6.18 15.21
N LEU A 50 5.34 -4.87 15.38
CA LEU A 50 6.06 -3.96 14.52
C LEU A 50 6.81 -2.94 15.36
N ASP A 51 8.05 -2.67 14.96
CA ASP A 51 8.90 -1.66 15.58
C ASP A 51 9.66 -0.87 14.50
N VAL A 52 10.25 0.25 14.90
CA VAL A 52 11.09 1.09 14.03
C VAL A 52 12.50 1.13 14.62
N ILE A 53 13.49 0.82 13.79
CA ILE A 53 14.89 0.92 14.19
C ILE A 53 15.23 2.40 14.38
N VAL A 54 15.68 2.75 15.57
CA VAL A 54 16.22 4.08 15.91
C VAL A 54 17.71 3.91 16.18
N ASN A 55 18.52 4.22 15.17
CA ASN A 55 19.96 4.07 15.20
C ASN A 55 20.62 5.27 14.49
N PRO A 56 20.72 6.44 15.15
CA PRO A 56 21.15 7.68 14.51
C PRO A 56 22.48 7.53 13.75
N GLY A 57 22.46 7.78 12.45
CA GLY A 57 23.62 7.65 11.56
C GLY A 57 23.95 6.22 11.10
N GLY A 58 23.16 5.24 11.55
CA GLY A 58 23.13 3.89 11.03
C GLY A 58 22.46 3.81 9.65
N LYS A 59 22.76 2.76 8.89
CA LYS A 59 22.13 2.52 7.58
C LYS A 59 20.69 2.02 7.68
N ASP A 60 20.32 1.56 8.86
CA ASP A 60 19.04 0.99 9.25
C ASP A 60 18.16 1.98 10.02
N ASP A 61 18.63 3.22 10.22
CA ASP A 61 17.86 4.26 10.92
C ASP A 61 16.55 4.55 10.19
N GLY A 62 15.42 4.43 10.90
CA GLY A 62 14.07 4.60 10.37
C GLY A 62 13.49 3.36 9.68
N GLN A 63 14.20 2.23 9.64
CA GLN A 63 13.67 1.00 9.05
C GLN A 63 12.55 0.43 9.92
N THR A 64 11.39 0.19 9.31
CA THR A 64 10.28 -0.54 9.94
C THR A 64 10.53 -2.04 9.89
N VAL A 65 10.36 -2.73 11.01
CA VAL A 65 10.54 -4.18 11.14
C VAL A 65 9.25 -4.79 11.68
N ALA A 66 8.62 -5.64 10.87
CA ALA A 66 7.44 -6.40 11.23
C ALA A 66 7.78 -7.88 11.38
N ASP A 67 7.35 -8.52 12.46
CA ASP A 67 7.59 -9.96 12.69
C ASP A 67 6.54 -10.84 12.00
N LEU A 68 6.65 -11.00 10.67
CA LEU A 68 5.71 -11.77 9.84
C LEU A 68 5.80 -13.30 10.03
N ARG A 69 6.58 -13.79 11.00
CA ARG A 69 6.71 -15.23 11.26
C ARG A 69 5.52 -15.71 12.09
N PRO A 70 4.98 -16.91 11.83
CA PRO A 70 3.97 -17.50 12.70
C PRO A 70 4.58 -17.81 14.08
N GLY A 71 3.95 -17.33 15.16
CA GLY A 71 4.44 -17.57 16.51
C GLY A 71 3.54 -17.01 17.60
N ASP A 72 3.80 -17.46 18.83
CA ASP A 72 3.24 -16.85 20.04
C ASP A 72 4.16 -15.68 20.46
N TRP A 73 3.69 -14.46 20.23
CA TRP A 73 4.43 -13.25 20.55
C TRP A 73 4.19 -12.78 22.00
N ALA A 74 4.22 -13.70 22.97
CA ALA A 74 3.94 -13.42 24.38
C ALA A 74 4.72 -12.22 24.97
N LYS A 75 5.94 -11.94 24.48
CA LYS A 75 6.76 -10.81 24.94
C LYS A 75 6.52 -9.51 24.18
N ASN A 76 6.06 -9.59 22.94
CA ASN A 76 5.85 -8.46 22.04
C ASN A 76 4.49 -8.64 21.37
N PRO A 77 3.37 -8.25 22.00
CA PRO A 77 2.06 -8.48 21.41
C PRO A 77 1.90 -7.70 20.09
N PRO A 78 1.07 -8.20 19.15
CA PRO A 78 0.74 -7.47 17.93
C PRO A 78 0.22 -6.05 18.21
N ASN A 79 0.76 -5.08 17.47
CA ASN A 79 0.43 -3.66 17.62
C ASN A 79 0.12 -2.97 16.27
N ALA A 80 0.31 -3.66 15.14
CA ALA A 80 0.07 -3.11 13.82
C ALA A 80 -0.54 -4.16 12.87
N TYR A 81 -1.38 -3.68 11.95
CA TYR A 81 -1.86 -4.45 10.81
C TYR A 81 -1.00 -4.11 9.59
N VAL A 82 -0.36 -5.11 9.00
CA VAL A 82 0.52 -4.96 7.84
C VAL A 82 -0.10 -5.68 6.66
N ALA A 83 -0.45 -4.93 5.60
CA ALA A 83 -0.94 -5.49 4.35
C ALA A 83 0.24 -5.85 3.43
N LEU A 84 0.31 -7.10 2.99
CA LEU A 84 1.35 -7.57 2.07
C LEU A 84 0.91 -7.56 0.60
N SER A 85 -0.37 -7.30 0.35
CA SER A 85 -0.94 -7.15 -0.99
C SER A 85 -2.19 -6.26 -1.00
N ALA A 86 -2.71 -5.96 -2.19
CA ALA A 86 -3.94 -5.21 -2.37
C ALA A 86 -4.70 -5.71 -3.61
N ASP A 87 -6.02 -5.59 -3.57
CA ASP A 87 -6.89 -5.88 -4.71
C ASP A 87 -6.75 -4.76 -5.76
N ARG A 88 -5.99 -5.06 -6.82
CA ARG A 88 -5.72 -4.12 -7.91
C ARG A 88 -6.99 -3.68 -8.65
N GLU A 89 -7.91 -4.61 -8.92
CA GLU A 89 -9.11 -4.31 -9.71
C GLU A 89 -10.06 -3.41 -8.92
N LYS A 90 -10.26 -3.75 -7.65
CA LYS A 90 -11.04 -2.93 -6.73
C LYS A 90 -10.44 -1.55 -6.54
N PHE A 91 -9.12 -1.47 -6.33
CA PHE A 91 -8.42 -0.18 -6.20
C PHE A 91 -8.63 0.71 -7.43
N VAL A 92 -8.46 0.17 -8.64
CA VAL A 92 -8.66 0.92 -9.89
C VAL A 92 -10.10 1.39 -10.03
N ARG A 93 -11.09 0.55 -9.69
CA ARG A 93 -12.51 0.92 -9.72
C ARG A 93 -12.80 2.07 -8.75
N MET A 94 -12.39 1.94 -7.49
CA MET A 94 -12.57 2.97 -6.46
C MET A 94 -11.94 4.29 -6.89
N LEU A 95 -10.70 4.23 -7.38
CA LEU A 95 -9.99 5.43 -7.83
C LEU A 95 -10.69 6.09 -9.04
N GLY A 96 -11.20 5.29 -9.98
CA GLY A 96 -11.97 5.77 -11.12
C GLY A 96 -13.26 6.49 -10.70
N GLU A 97 -14.03 5.89 -9.78
CA GLU A 97 -15.26 6.48 -9.23
C GLU A 97 -14.97 7.81 -8.52
N ILE A 98 -13.96 7.86 -7.65
CA ILE A 98 -13.57 9.06 -6.90
C ILE A 98 -13.19 10.20 -7.86
N LEU A 99 -12.40 9.91 -8.91
CA LEU A 99 -11.92 10.92 -9.84
C LEU A 99 -12.98 11.37 -10.86
N ALA A 100 -14.01 10.56 -11.10
CA ALA A 100 -15.17 10.91 -11.92
C ALA A 100 -16.22 11.75 -11.17
N LEU A 101 -16.22 11.72 -9.84
CA LEU A 101 -17.10 12.52 -8.98
C LEU A 101 -16.63 13.98 -8.79
N GLY A 102 -15.47 14.36 -9.34
CA GLY A 102 -14.97 15.75 -9.34
C GLY A 102 -14.90 16.36 -10.73
#